data_AF-A0A6V7JFW7-F1
#
_entry.id   AF-A0A6V7JFW7-F1
#
_cell.length_a   1.000
_cell.length_b   1.000
_cell.length_c   1.000
_cell.angle_alpha   90.00
_cell.angle_beta   90.00
_cell.angle_gamma   90.00
#
_symmetry.space_group_name_H-M   'P 1'
#
loop_
_entity.id
_entity.type
_entity.pdbx_description
1 polymer ?
#
loop_
_entity_poly.entity_id
_entity_poly.type
_entity_poly.pdbx_seq_one_letter_code
_entity_poly.pdbx_strand_id
1 'polypeptide(L)' 'ILQPYILGRVAGYFTLIPTMTRQEAYIYASIMVVITILAALIQQHTNMWLLELGMKLRIASSSLIYRK' A
#
# COMPACT_ATOMS: atom_id res chain seq x y z
N ILE A 1 -2.75 0.10 7.62
CA ILE A 1 -3.09 -0.61 8.87
C ILE A 1 -3.09 -2.14 8.75
N LEU A 2 -3.58 -2.74 7.66
CA LEU A 2 -3.61 -4.22 7.51
C LEU A 2 -2.22 -4.86 7.31
N GLN A 3 -1.33 -4.18 6.58
CA GLN A 3 0.00 -4.70 6.22
C GLN A 3 0.92 -5.03 7.43
N PRO A 4 1.10 -4.15 8.44
CA PRO A 4 1.91 -4.47 9.61
C PRO A 4 1.32 -5.59 10.48
N TYR A 5 -0.01 -5.76 10.48
CA TYR A 5 -0.68 -6.84 11.21
C TYR A 5 -0.35 -8.22 10.62
N ILE A 6 -0.39 -8.34 9.29
CA ILE A 6 -0.06 -9.58 8.58
C ILE A 6 1.44 -9.90 8.72
N LEU A 7 2.31 -8.90 8.59
CA LEU A 7 3.75 -9.03 8.84
C LEU A 7 4.06 -9.54 10.25
N GLY A 8 3.39 -9.02 11.28
CA GLY A 8 3.57 -9.48 12.67
C GLY A 8 3.17 -10.95 12.88
N ARG A 9 2.13 -11.41 12.19
CA ARG A 9 1.68 -12.82 12.24
C ARG A 9 2.68 -13.76 11.55
N VAL A 10 3.21 -13.36 10.39
CA VAL A 10 4.25 -14.13 9.68
C VAL A 10 5.55 -14.14 10.47
N ALA A 11 5.96 -13.03 11.08
CA ALA A 11 7.13 -12.99 11.96
C ALA A 11 6.97 -13.91 13.19
N GLY A 12 5.76 -14.00 13.76
CA GLY A 12 5.43 -14.91 14.85
C GLY A 12 5.51 -16.40 14.48
N TYR A 13 5.28 -16.76 13.21
CA TYR A 13 5.43 -18.15 12.72
C TYR A 13 6.88 -18.67 12.82
N PHE A 14 7.87 -17.78 12.76
CA PHE A 14 9.29 -18.14 12.91
C PHE A 14 9.74 -18.39 14.36
N THR A 15 8.82 -18.32 15.35
CA THR A 15 9.14 -18.62 16.75
C THR A 15 9.15 -20.14 17.03
N LEU A 16 9.86 -20.57 18.08
CA LEU A 16 10.19 -21.98 18.37
C LEU A 16 8.97 -22.94 18.50
N ILE A 17 7.76 -22.41 18.66
CA ILE A 17 6.53 -23.19 18.79
C ILE A 17 5.63 -22.86 17.59
N PRO A 18 5.69 -23.64 16.50
CA PRO A 18 4.86 -23.40 15.33
C PRO A 18 3.40 -23.66 15.70
N THR A 19 2.67 -22.59 15.97
CA THR A 19 1.21 -22.63 16.19
C THR A 19 0.43 -22.85 14.89
N MET A 20 1.11 -22.83 13.74
CA MET A 20 0.51 -23.10 12.43
C MET A 20 1.20 -24.26 11.70
N THR A 21 0.42 -24.98 10.91
CA THR A 21 0.92 -25.97 9.95
C THR A 21 1.64 -25.28 8.79
N ARG A 22 2.64 -25.96 8.20
CA ARG A 22 3.43 -25.43 7.06
C ARG A 22 2.55 -24.96 5.89
N GLN A 23 1.46 -25.68 5.65
CA GLN A 23 0.53 -25.41 4.56
C GLN A 23 -0.20 -24.07 4.74
N GLU A 24 -0.65 -23.79 5.96
CA GLU A 24 -1.25 -22.51 6.32
C GLU A 24 -0.25 -21.36 6.14
N ALA A 25 0.99 -21.53 6.58
CA ALA A 25 2.02 -20.50 6.43
C ALA A 25 2.27 -20.12 4.95
N TYR A 26 2.29 -21.10 4.04
CA TYR A 26 2.40 -20.84 2.60
C TYR A 26 1.18 -20.09 2.05
N ILE A 27 -0.03 -20.45 2.48
CA ILE A 27 -1.26 -19.77 2.08
C ILE A 27 -1.23 -18.31 2.54
N TYR A 28 -0.93 -18.05 3.81
CA TYR A 28 -0.83 -16.70 4.35
C TYR A 28 0.27 -15.87 3.66
N ALA A 29 1.42 -16.46 3.37
CA ALA A 29 2.50 -15.78 2.64
C ALA A 29 2.07 -15.38 1.22
N SER A 30 1.42 -16.29 0.48
CA SER A 30 0.94 -16.00 -0.88
C SER A 30 -0.12 -14.88 -0.89
N ILE A 31 -1.06 -14.90 0.05
CA ILE A 31 -2.10 -13.87 0.22
C ILE A 31 -1.44 -12.52 0.54
N MET A 32 -0.42 -12.51 1.40
CA MET A 32 0.31 -11.27 1.73
C MET A 32 0.99 -10.65 0.51
N VAL A 33 1.60 -11.47 -0.36
CA VAL A 33 2.22 -10.98 -1.60
C VAL A 33 1.15 -10.37 -2.52
N VAL A 34 0.04 -11.06 -2.74
CA VAL A 34 -1.06 -10.58 -3.59
C VAL A 34 -1.65 -9.26 -3.06
N ILE A 35 -1.93 -9.17 -1.76
CA ILE A 35 -2.44 -7.95 -1.12
C ILE A 35 -1.45 -6.79 -1.30
N THR A 36 -0.16 -7.05 -1.19
CA THR A 36 0.88 -6.02 -1.34
C THR A 36 0.94 -5.49 -2.78
N ILE A 37 0.82 -6.38 -3.77
CA ILE A 37 0.78 -5.99 -5.19
C ILE A 37 -0.46 -5.15 -5.48
N LEU A 38 -1.64 -5.58 -5.01
CA LEU A 38 -2.89 -4.83 -5.21
C LEU A 38 -2.84 -3.44 -4.55
N ALA A 39 -2.31 -3.36 -3.32
CA ALA A 39 -2.12 -2.09 -2.63
C ALA A 39 -1.19 -1.15 -3.39
N ALA A 40 -0.07 -1.68 -3.91
CA ALA A 40 0.88 -0.91 -4.71
C ALA A 40 0.23 -0.36 -6.00
N LEU A 41 -0.56 -1.17 -6.71
CA LEU A 41 -1.28 -0.74 -7.91
C LEU A 41 -2.29 0.38 -7.62
N ILE A 42 -3.10 0.23 -6.57
CA ILE A 42 -4.09 1.24 -6.17
C ILE A 42 -3.39 2.55 -5.79
N GLN A 43 -2.31 2.46 -5.02
CA GLN A 43 -1.56 3.63 -4.56
C GLN A 43 -0.89 4.35 -5.73
N GLN A 44 -0.32 3.61 -6.70
CA GLN A 44 0.30 4.20 -7.87
C GLN A 44 -0.72 4.91 -8.77
N HIS A 45 -1.90 4.30 -8.97
CA HIS A 45 -2.99 4.94 -9.72
C HIS A 45 -3.48 6.21 -9.02
N THR A 46 -3.72 6.16 -7.71
CA THR A 46 -4.18 7.31 -6.93
C THR A 46 -3.17 8.45 -6.92
N ASN A 47 -1.87 8.14 -6.78
CA ASN A 47 -0.81 9.14 -6.80
C ASN A 47 -0.72 9.84 -8.16
N MET A 48 -0.92 9.12 -9.27
CA MET A 48 -0.93 9.72 -10.60
C MET A 48 -2.06 10.77 -10.71
N TRP A 49 -3.27 10.42 -10.29
CA TRP A 49 -4.41 11.36 -10.26
C TRP A 49 -4.15 12.57 -9.35
N LEU A 50 -3.56 12.35 -8.17
CA LEU A 50 -3.24 13.42 -7.24
C LEU A 50 -2.20 14.39 -7.81
N LEU A 51 -1.18 13.87 -8.51
CA LEU A 51 -0.16 14.69 -9.16
C LEU A 51 -0.75 15.54 -10.29
N GLU A 52 -1.62 14.96 -11.12
CA GLU A 52 -2.31 15.71 -12.18
C GLU A 52 -3.20 16.83 -11.62
N LEU A 53 -3.95 16.55 -10.55
CA LEU A 53 -4.75 17.57 -9.86
C LEU A 53 -3.87 18.66 -9.24
N GLY A 54 -2.78 18.26 -8.58
CA GLY A 54 -1.82 19.19 -7.99
C GLY A 54 -1.17 20.12 -9.01
N MET A 55 -0.83 19.60 -10.20
CA MET A 55 -0.31 20.40 -11.31
C MET A 55 -1.33 21.44 -11.78
N LYS A 56 -2.58 21.03 -12.01
CA LYS A 56 -3.66 21.95 -12.42
C LYS A 56 -3.91 23.03 -11.38
N LEU A 57 -3.91 22.67 -10.09
CA LEU A 57 -4.10 23.60 -8.98
C LEU A 57 -2.98 24.65 -8.90
N ARG A 58 -1.72 24.24 -9.08
CA ARG A 58 -0.57 25.17 -9.11
C ARG A 58 -0.65 26.17 -10.25
N ILE A 59 -1.03 25.71 -11.45
CA ILE A 59 -1.19 26.60 -12.62
C ILE A 59 -2.33 27.59 -12.37
N ALA A 60 -3.47 27.11 -11.85
CA ALA A 60 -4.62 27.95 -11.54
C ALA A 60 -4.27 29.03 -10.50
N SER A 61 -3.58 28.69 -9.41
CA SER A 61 -3.20 29.65 -8.38
C SER A 61 -2.23 30.72 -8.89
N SER A 62 -1.19 30.33 -9.65
CA SER A 62 -0.28 31.29 -10.29
C SER A 62 -1.00 32.21 -11.28
N SER A 63 -1.95 31.67 -12.06
CA SER A 63 -2.75 32.47 -12.98
C SER A 63 -3.69 33.47 -12.28
N LEU A 64 -4.22 33.10 -11.11
CA LEU A 64 -5.12 33.93 -10.31
C LEU A 64 -4.37 35.07 -9.62
N ILE A 65 -3.17 34.81 -9.09
CA ILE A 65 -2.31 35.84 -8.51
C ILE A 65 -1.89 36.85 -9.58
N TYR A 66 -1.53 36.40 -10.77
CA TYR A 66 -1.12 37.31 -11.85
C TYR A 66 -2.27 38.20 -12.36
N ARG A 67 -3.52 37.74 -12.23
CA ARG A 67 -4.72 38.50 -12.63
C ARG A 67 -5.25 39.46 -11.57
N LYS A 68 -4.67 39.49 -10.36
CA LYS A 68 -5.08 40.34 -9.25
C LYS A 68 -4.08 41.47 -9.03
#